data_AF-A0A1F4TNU1-F1
#
_entry.id   AF-A0A1F4TNU1-F1
#
_cell.length_a   1.000
_cell.length_b   1.000
_cell.length_c   1.000
_cell.angle_alpha   90.00
_cell.angle_beta   90.00
_cell.angle_gamma   90.00
#
_symmetry.space_group_name_H-M   'P 1'
#
loop_
_entity.id
_entity.type
_entity.pdbx_description
1 polymer ?
#
loop_
_entity_poly.entity_id
_entity_poly.type
_entity_poly.pdbx_seq_one_letter_code
_entity_poly.pdbx_strand_id
1 'polypeptide(L)' 'MIGASNFFELAVAVAITLFGLKSGAALATVVGVLTEVPIMLSLVNFSNKTRHWFVSKEKV' A
#
# COMPACT_ATOMS: atom_id res chain seq x y z
N MET A 1 -10.79 -4.50 -4.81
CA MET A 1 -9.58 -3.65 -4.90
C MET A 1 -8.53 -4.16 -3.90
N ILE A 2 -8.04 -5.39 -4.09
CA ILE A 2 -6.89 -5.94 -3.34
C ILE A 2 -5.87 -6.29 -4.42
N GLY A 3 -5.27 -5.25 -5.00
CA GLY A 3 -4.32 -5.38 -6.11
C GLY A 3 -3.07 -4.53 -5.92
N ALA A 4 -3.06 -3.59 -4.97
CA ALA A 4 -1.92 -2.73 -4.71
C ALA A 4 -0.84 -3.43 -3.87
N SER A 5 -1.22 -4.12 -2.78
CA SER A 5 -0.26 -4.53 -1.74
C SER A 5 0.37 -5.90 -1.83
N ASN A 6 0.13 -6.68 -2.89
CA ASN A 6 0.81 -7.98 -3.06
C ASN A 6 1.96 -7.93 -4.09
N PHE A 7 2.01 -6.89 -4.92
CA PHE A 7 3.03 -6.80 -5.97
C PHE A 7 4.36 -6.29 -5.48
N PHE A 8 4.41 -5.88 -4.21
CA PHE A 8 5.47 -5.02 -3.80
C PHE A 8 6.68 -5.75 -3.23
N GLU A 9 6.45 -6.81 -2.46
CA GLU A 9 7.52 -7.73 -2.11
C GLU A 9 8.21 -8.28 -3.36
N LEU A 10 7.43 -8.57 -4.42
CA LEU A 10 7.96 -8.99 -5.71
C LEU A 10 8.79 -7.89 -6.39
N ALA A 11 8.32 -6.64 -6.38
CA ALA A 11 9.04 -5.51 -6.98
C ALA A 11 10.37 -5.23 -6.28
N VAL A 12 10.44 -5.38 -4.95
CA VAL A 12 11.69 -5.25 -4.19
C VAL A 12 12.65 -6.39 -4.56
N ALA A 13 12.15 -7.63 -4.62
CA ALA A 13 12.96 -8.77 -5.02
C ALA A 13 13.55 -8.59 -6.43
N VAL A 14 12.73 -8.14 -7.39
CA VAL A 14 13.17 -7.84 -8.76
C VAL A 14 14.17 -6.67 -8.80
N ALA A 15 13.95 -5.60 -8.03
CA ALA A 15 14.86 -4.46 -8.02
C ALA A 15 16.23 -4.78 -7.41
N ILE A 16 16.25 -5.54 -6.30
CA ILE A 16 17.49 -5.99 -5.68
C ILE A 16 18.24 -6.95 -6.60
N THR A 17 17.54 -7.87 -7.27
CA THR A 17 18.17 -8.85 -8.17
C THR A 17 18.70 -8.25 -9.45
N LEU A 18 18.03 -7.25 -10.04
CA LEU A 18 18.46 -6.63 -11.30
C LEU A 18 19.47 -5.49 -11.10
N PHE A 19 19.32 -4.69 -10.05
CA PHE A 19 20.10 -3.45 -9.86
C PHE A 19 21.08 -3.50 -8.68
N GLY A 20 20.99 -4.52 -7.82
CA GLY A 20 21.83 -4.65 -6.63
C GLY A 20 21.50 -3.64 -5.53
N LEU A 21 21.94 -3.95 -4.30
CA LEU A 21 21.62 -3.16 -3.08
C LEU A 21 22.16 -1.73 -3.08
N LYS A 22 23.18 -1.42 -3.90
CA LYS A 22 23.83 -0.11 -3.94
C LYS A 22 23.23 0.84 -5.00
N SER A 23 22.25 0.38 -5.78
CA SER A 23 21.62 1.20 -6.81
C SER A 23 20.49 2.06 -6.22
N GLY A 24 20.33 3.28 -6.74
CA GLY A 24 19.21 4.16 -6.38
C GLY A 24 17.83 3.54 -6.66
N ALA A 25 17.75 2.58 -7.59
CA ALA A 25 16.53 1.83 -7.86
C ALA A 25 16.11 0.90 -6.70
N ALA A 26 17.09 0.30 -5.99
CA ALA A 26 16.83 -0.50 -4.81
C ALA A 26 16.36 0.37 -3.63
N LEU A 27 16.93 1.56 -3.46
CA LEU A 27 16.50 2.51 -2.44
C LEU A 27 15.05 2.99 -2.69
N ALA A 28 14.72 3.34 -3.93
CA ALA A 28 13.39 3.81 -4.29
C ALA A 28 12.30 2.76 -4.04
N THR A 29 12.58 1.49 -4.34
CA THR A 29 11.63 0.39 -4.08
C THR A 29 11.47 0.12 -2.59
N VAL A 30 12.55 0.09 -1.80
CA VAL A 30 12.46 -0.07 -0.34
C VAL A 30 11.71 1.10 0.31
N VAL A 31 12.00 2.35 -0.09
CA VAL A 31 11.29 3.53 0.42
C VAL A 31 9.81 3.45 0.10
N GLY A 32 9.44 2.97 -1.08
CA GLY A 32 8.03 2.73 -1.36
C GLY A 32 7.39 1.73 -0.37
N VAL A 33 8.10 0.70 0.13
CA VAL A 33 7.55 -0.33 1.08
C VAL A 33 7.18 0.33 2.37
N LEU A 34 8.08 1.18 2.81
CA LEU A 34 7.89 1.94 4.00
C LEU A 34 6.72 2.94 3.88
N THR A 35 6.36 3.38 2.68
CA THR A 35 5.21 4.31 2.49
C THR A 35 3.90 3.59 2.17
N GLU A 36 3.93 2.42 1.54
CA GLU A 36 2.73 1.72 1.13
C GLU A 36 1.90 1.23 2.33
N VAL A 37 2.57 0.55 3.28
CA VAL A 37 1.89 -0.03 4.45
C VAL A 37 1.20 1.05 5.32
N PRO A 38 1.85 2.18 5.66
CA PRO A 38 1.19 3.26 6.38
C PRO A 38 0.01 3.89 5.62
N ILE A 39 0.12 4.07 4.31
CA ILE A 39 -0.96 4.62 3.50
C ILE A 39 -2.16 3.68 3.50
N MET A 40 -1.94 2.38 3.35
CA MET A 40 -3.01 1.39 3.39
C MET A 40 -3.74 1.41 4.74
N LEU A 41 -3.00 1.39 5.86
CA LEU A 41 -3.60 1.49 7.20
C LEU A 41 -4.32 2.83 7.42
N SER A 42 -3.78 3.92 6.87
CA SER A 42 -4.41 5.25 6.95
C SER A 42 -5.74 5.30 6.21
N LEU A 43 -5.83 4.69 5.03
CA LEU A 43 -7.06 4.58 4.24
C LEU A 43 -8.13 3.71 4.93
N VAL A 44 -7.70 2.61 5.56
CA VAL A 44 -8.60 1.77 6.37
C VAL A 44 -9.12 2.55 7.57
N ASN A 45 -8.23 3.26 8.28
CA ASN A 45 -8.61 4.10 9.41
C ASN A 45 -9.56 5.24 8.98
N PHE A 46 -9.29 5.87 7.84
CA PHE A 46 -10.17 6.89 7.28
C PHE A 46 -11.56 6.32 6.95
N SER A 47 -11.62 5.17 6.28
CA SER A 47 -12.89 4.49 5.98
C SER A 47 -13.64 4.08 7.24
N ASN A 48 -12.92 3.65 8.29
CA ASN A 48 -13.51 3.30 9.58
C ASN A 48 -14.09 4.54 10.28
N LYS A 49 -13.42 5.70 10.18
CA LYS A 49 -13.92 6.99 10.71
C LYS A 49 -15.12 7.53 9.93
N THR A 50 -15.15 7.36 8.61
CA THR A 50 -16.26 7.81 7.76
C THR A 50 -17.40 6.79 7.69
N ARG A 51 -17.41 5.74 8.52
CA ARG A 51 -18.52 4.78 8.63
C ARG A 51 -19.89 5.44 8.79
N HIS A 52 -19.96 6.55 9.51
CA HIS A 52 -21.19 7.32 9.71
C HIS A 52 -21.74 7.97 8.42
N TRP A 53 -20.95 8.03 7.33
CA TRP A 53 -21.38 8.50 6.01
C TRP A 53 -22.05 7.38 5.22
N PHE A 54 -21.81 6.12 5.61
CA PHE A 54 -22.42 4.93 5.03
C PHE A 54 -23.70 4.52 5.79
N VAL A 55 -24.43 5.47 6.39
CA VAL A 55 -25.79 5.21 6.91
C VAL A 55 -26.67 4.80 5.74
N SER A 56 -26.95 3.50 5.65
CA SER A 56 -27.89 2.94 4.71
C SER A 56 -29.26 3.56 5.00
N LYS A 57 -29.85 4.25 4.01
CA LYS A 57 -31.30 4.46 3.98
C LYS A 57 -31.96 3.12 3.67
N GLU A 58 -31.92 2.20 4.62
CA GLU A 58 -32.81 1.04 4.59
C GLU A 58 -34.15 1.49 5.17
N LYS A 59 -34.96 2.10 4.31
CA LYS A 59 -36.41 2.17 4.54
C LYS A 59 -36.97 0.81 4.14
N VAL A 60 -37.26 -0.02 5.14
CA VAL A 60 -38.27 -1.08 5.02
C VAL A 60 -39.60 -0.49 5.45
#